data_AF-A0A2N7QY23-F1
#
_entry.id   AF-A0A2N7QY23-F1
#
_cell.length_a   1.000
_cell.length_b   1.000
_cell.length_c   1.000
_cell.angle_alpha   90.00
_cell.angle_beta   90.00
_cell.angle_gamma   90.00
#
_symmetry.space_group_name_H-M   'P 1'
#
loop_
_entity.id
_entity.type
_entity.pdbx_description
1 polymer ?
#
loop_
_entity_poly.entity_id
_entity_poly.type
_entity_poly.pdbx_seq_one_letter_code
_entity_poly.pdbx_strand_id
1 'polypeptide(L)'
;MPKPLPRSFSDNFLRSNGIYDLDPETQLQPIEAAVLMGRSLDALERARKAGDPPPFHQAKPRAAVRYVLRDVLAARRLHRHASSAEVGVAHDAAVRGYPQTFSAFMAMAHHNDEWLFTQVGKERRPVDFFTALQDVPLSQRHGVAWMTLDAYTDLLGKVADRPEVQDGERKS
;
A
#
# COMPACT_ATOMS: atom_id res chain seq x y z
N MET A 1 17.42 20.79 3.57
CA MET A 1 17.61 20.06 2.29
C MET A 1 17.22 18.61 2.52
N PRO A 2 16.32 18.04 1.71
CA PRO A 2 15.98 16.62 1.80
C PRO A 2 17.23 15.80 1.49
N LYS A 3 17.68 14.96 2.44
CA LYS A 3 18.85 14.11 2.25
C LYS A 3 18.41 12.86 1.49
N PRO A 4 19.00 12.52 0.34
CA PRO A 4 18.70 11.27 -0.33
C PRO A 4 19.07 10.10 0.60
N LEU A 5 18.15 9.16 0.80
CA LEU A 5 18.49 7.93 1.51
C LEU A 5 19.58 7.19 0.70
N PRO A 6 20.62 6.68 1.36
CA PRO A 6 21.70 5.96 0.69
C PRO A 6 21.25 4.61 0.10
N ARG A 7 20.04 4.14 0.44
CA ARG A 7 19.46 2.89 -0.05
C ARG A 7 17.98 3.11 -0.35
N SER A 8 17.52 2.57 -1.48
CA SER A 8 16.09 2.32 -1.72
C SER A 8 15.47 1.55 -0.55
N PHE A 9 14.15 1.47 -0.51
CA PHE A 9 13.47 0.60 0.45
C PHE A 9 13.80 -0.85 0.16
N SER A 10 14.90 -1.35 0.72
CA SER A 10 15.13 -2.78 0.77
C SER A 10 13.99 -3.39 1.59
N ASP A 11 13.54 -4.59 1.22
CA ASP A 11 12.48 -5.28 1.97
C ASP A 11 12.80 -5.38 3.47
N ASN A 12 14.09 -5.56 3.82
CA ASN A 12 14.58 -5.53 5.20
C ASN A 12 14.27 -4.20 5.92
N PHE A 13 14.47 -3.07 5.25
CA PHE A 13 14.25 -1.75 5.84
C PHE A 13 12.76 -1.48 6.09
N LEU A 14 11.88 -1.84 5.15
CA LEU A 14 10.43 -1.74 5.33
C LEU A 14 9.93 -2.65 6.45
N ARG A 15 10.48 -3.85 6.58
CA ARG A 15 10.14 -4.78 7.67
C ARG A 15 10.52 -4.23 9.04
N SER A 16 11.68 -3.56 9.15
CA SER A 16 12.19 -3.09 10.44
C SER A 16 11.60 -1.76 10.92
N ASN A 17 11.10 -0.91 10.01
CA ASN A 17 10.65 0.45 10.35
C ASN A 17 9.19 0.73 9.94
N GLY A 18 8.48 -0.21 9.31
CA GLY A 18 7.14 0.08 8.78
C GLY A 18 7.14 1.20 7.72
N ILE A 19 5.96 1.56 7.20
CA ILE A 19 5.79 2.68 6.26
C ILE A 19 5.60 4.01 7.02
N TYR A 20 5.08 3.94 8.24
CA TYR A 20 4.62 5.09 9.00
C TYR A 20 5.65 5.64 10.00
N ASP A 21 6.72 4.89 10.32
CA ASP A 21 7.86 5.41 11.08
C ASP A 21 8.93 6.04 10.17
N LEU A 22 8.68 6.08 8.86
CA LEU A 22 9.59 6.67 7.88
C LEU A 22 9.47 8.19 7.86
N ASP A 23 10.61 8.85 7.63
CA ASP A 23 10.62 10.30 7.40
C ASP A 23 9.69 10.64 6.20
N PRO A 24 8.70 11.55 6.37
CA PRO A 24 7.82 11.97 5.28
C PRO A 24 8.56 12.53 4.05
N GLU A 25 9.78 13.03 4.21
CA GLU A 25 10.66 13.51 3.13
C GLU A 25 11.35 12.39 2.35
N THR A 26 11.12 11.13 2.75
CA THR A 26 11.79 9.99 2.15
C THR A 26 11.50 9.91 0.64
N GLN A 27 12.56 9.73 -0.15
CA GLN A 27 12.46 9.58 -1.60
C GLN A 27 12.23 8.12 -2.01
N LEU A 28 11.12 7.91 -2.70
CA LEU A 28 10.65 6.64 -3.26
C LEU A 28 11.05 6.51 -4.73
N GLN A 29 11.37 5.29 -5.13
CA GLN A 29 11.44 4.86 -6.52
C GLN A 29 10.02 4.70 -7.11
N PRO A 30 9.88 4.71 -8.45
CA PRO A 30 8.57 4.54 -9.09
C PRO A 30 7.81 3.28 -8.68
N ILE A 31 8.50 2.14 -8.54
CA ILE A 31 7.84 0.89 -8.14
C ILE A 31 7.31 0.95 -6.69
N GLU A 32 8.08 1.56 -5.79
CA GLU A 32 7.69 1.74 -4.38
C GLU A 32 6.49 2.70 -4.28
N ALA A 33 6.53 3.81 -5.01
CA ALA A 33 5.41 4.74 -5.10
C ALA A 33 4.15 4.07 -5.70
N ALA A 34 4.30 3.25 -6.73
CA ALA A 34 3.17 2.55 -7.36
C ALA A 34 2.49 1.59 -6.36
N VAL A 35 3.29 0.83 -5.62
CA VAL A 35 2.82 -0.07 -4.55
C VAL A 35 2.04 0.71 -3.49
N LEU A 36 2.59 1.83 -2.99
CA LEU A 36 1.91 2.67 -1.99
C LEU A 36 0.66 3.36 -2.53
N MET A 37 0.61 3.66 -3.82
CA MET A 37 -0.59 4.18 -4.49
C MET A 37 -1.64 3.08 -4.75
N GLY A 38 -1.30 1.80 -4.57
CA GLY A 38 -2.17 0.67 -4.93
C GLY A 38 -2.40 0.55 -6.45
N ARG A 39 -1.39 0.91 -7.26
CA ARG A 39 -1.45 0.92 -8.72
C ARG A 39 -0.32 0.11 -9.34
N SER A 40 -0.46 -0.28 -10.61
CA SER A 40 0.68 -0.81 -11.37
C SER A 40 1.68 0.29 -11.71
N LEU A 41 2.94 -0.09 -11.92
CA LEU A 41 3.98 0.85 -12.34
C LEU A 41 3.59 1.56 -13.64
N ASP A 42 3.07 0.83 -14.64
CA ASP A 42 2.61 1.40 -15.90
C ASP A 42 1.47 2.40 -15.73
N ALA A 43 0.57 2.17 -14.76
CA ALA A 43 -0.50 3.12 -14.44
C ALA A 43 0.05 4.39 -13.80
N LEU A 44 1.02 4.26 -12.88
CA LEU A 44 1.70 5.41 -12.30
C LEU A 44 2.49 6.21 -13.36
N GLU A 45 3.18 5.52 -14.29
CA GLU A 45 3.91 6.18 -15.36
C GLU A 45 3.00 6.93 -16.33
N ARG A 46 1.83 6.39 -16.64
CA ARG A 46 0.81 7.09 -17.44
C ARG A 46 0.28 8.32 -16.71
N ALA A 47 -0.07 8.20 -15.42
CA ALA A 47 -0.49 9.33 -14.59
C ALA A 47 0.57 10.44 -14.57
N ARG A 48 1.84 10.06 -14.37
CA ARG A 48 2.98 11.00 -14.42
C ARG A 48 3.08 11.74 -15.76
N LYS A 49 2.93 11.02 -16.89
CA LYS A 49 2.95 11.63 -18.23
C LYS A 49 1.77 12.57 -18.47
N ALA A 50 0.63 12.32 -17.84
CA ALA A 50 -0.54 13.17 -17.87
C ALA A 50 -0.45 14.39 -16.93
N GLY A 51 0.56 14.43 -16.04
CA GLY A 51 0.69 15.48 -15.02
C GLY A 51 -0.17 15.24 -13.78
N ASP A 52 -0.72 14.03 -13.64
CA ASP A 52 -1.53 13.65 -12.48
C ASP A 52 -0.64 13.39 -11.25
N PRO A 53 -1.17 13.58 -10.04
CA PRO A 53 -0.45 13.26 -8.81
C PRO A 53 -0.16 11.74 -8.68
N PRO A 54 0.85 11.35 -7.87
CA PRO A 54 1.67 12.21 -7.01
C PRO A 54 2.76 12.99 -7.77
N PRO A 55 3.15 14.18 -7.28
CA PRO A 55 4.27 14.93 -7.84
C PRO A 55 5.56 14.10 -7.77
N PHE A 56 6.43 14.32 -8.75
CA PHE A 56 7.70 13.63 -8.87
C PHE A 56 8.85 14.62 -8.97
N HIS A 57 10.02 14.21 -8.49
CA HIS A 57 11.26 14.92 -8.66
C HIS A 57 12.13 14.21 -9.69
N GLN A 58 12.64 14.99 -10.62
CA GLN A 58 13.63 14.55 -11.59
C GLN A 58 14.63 15.69 -11.81
N ALA A 59 15.86 15.53 -11.31
CA ALA A 59 16.84 16.62 -11.31
C ALA A 59 17.21 17.09 -12.74
N LYS A 60 17.15 16.19 -13.72
CA LYS A 60 17.43 16.44 -15.15
C LYS A 60 16.54 15.52 -16.01
N PRO A 61 16.28 15.81 -17.30
CA PRO A 61 15.38 15.01 -18.16
C PRO A 61 15.71 13.51 -18.28
N ARG A 62 16.94 13.09 -17.96
CA ARG A 62 17.40 11.68 -17.96
C ARG A 62 17.77 11.15 -16.57
N ALA A 63 17.59 11.95 -15.52
CA ALA A 63 17.87 11.50 -14.16
C ALA A 63 16.79 10.52 -13.68
N ALA A 64 17.12 9.73 -12.65
CA ALA A 64 16.16 8.84 -12.02
C ALA A 64 14.98 9.65 -11.45
N VAL A 65 13.77 9.16 -11.71
CA VAL A 65 12.55 9.71 -11.13
C VAL A 65 12.44 9.27 -9.68
N ARG A 66 12.05 10.21 -8.81
CA ARG A 66 11.79 9.99 -7.40
C ARG A 66 10.46 10.61 -6.99
N TYR A 67 9.82 10.04 -6.00
CA TYR A 67 8.60 10.57 -5.39
C TYR A 67 8.85 10.82 -3.90
N VAL A 68 8.15 11.75 -3.27
CA VAL A 68 8.27 11.97 -1.82
C VAL A 68 7.18 11.18 -1.12
N LEU A 69 7.53 10.47 -0.03
CA LEU A 69 6.60 9.62 0.71
C LEU A 69 5.33 10.36 1.13
N ARG A 70 5.45 11.57 1.70
CA ARG A 70 4.27 12.35 2.10
C ARG A 70 3.34 12.62 0.91
N ASP A 71 3.90 12.93 -0.26
CA ASP A 71 3.13 13.35 -1.43
C ASP A 71 2.42 12.15 -2.06
N VAL A 72 3.07 10.98 -2.03
CA VAL A 72 2.46 9.71 -2.42
C VAL A 72 1.28 9.37 -1.51
N LEU A 73 1.47 9.45 -0.19
CA LEU A 73 0.39 9.17 0.76
C LEU A 73 -0.74 10.20 0.68
N ALA A 74 -0.43 11.47 0.44
CA ALA A 74 -1.42 12.53 0.24
C ALA A 74 -2.22 12.34 -1.06
N ALA A 75 -1.55 12.09 -2.18
CA ALA A 75 -2.19 11.83 -3.46
C ALA A 75 -3.14 10.63 -3.38
N ARG A 76 -2.71 9.57 -2.69
CA ARG A 76 -3.54 8.39 -2.43
C ARG A 76 -4.83 8.74 -1.70
N ARG A 77 -4.76 9.59 -0.66
CA ARG A 77 -5.95 10.06 0.07
C ARG A 77 -6.85 10.92 -0.80
N LEU A 78 -6.30 11.82 -1.60
CA LEU A 78 -7.08 12.68 -2.51
C LEU A 78 -7.83 11.87 -3.57
N HIS A 79 -7.24 10.80 -4.09
CA HIS A 79 -7.92 9.90 -5.02
C HIS A 79 -9.01 9.04 -4.36
N ARG A 80 -9.05 8.94 -3.03
CA ARG A 80 -10.09 8.22 -2.28
C ARG A 80 -11.31 9.10 -2.00
N HIS A 81 -11.10 10.39 -1.78
CA HIS A 81 -12.13 11.29 -1.26
C HIS A 81 -12.65 12.19 -2.37
N ALA A 82 -13.67 11.73 -3.08
CA ALA A 82 -14.36 12.53 -4.09
C ALA A 82 -15.28 13.60 -3.45
N SER A 83 -15.52 13.53 -2.13
CA SER A 83 -16.39 14.46 -1.40
C SER A 83 -15.75 15.06 -0.13
N SER A 84 -16.15 16.29 0.23
CA SER A 84 -15.62 17.03 1.39
C SER A 84 -15.83 16.34 2.74
N ALA A 85 -16.86 15.50 2.89
CA ALA A 85 -17.11 14.75 4.12
C ALA A 85 -16.01 13.72 4.38
N GLU A 86 -15.52 13.07 3.33
CA GLU A 86 -14.47 12.05 3.45
C GLU A 86 -13.09 12.69 3.64
N VAL A 87 -12.89 13.93 3.19
CA VAL A 87 -11.68 14.74 3.49
C VAL A 87 -11.58 15.03 5.00
N GLY A 88 -12.70 15.26 5.68
CA GLY A 88 -12.74 15.43 7.15
C GLY A 88 -12.30 14.18 7.90
N VAL A 89 -12.77 13.00 7.48
CA VAL A 89 -12.36 11.70 8.03
C VAL A 89 -10.86 11.45 7.80
N ALA A 90 -10.34 11.83 6.63
CA ALA A 90 -8.92 11.73 6.31
C ALA A 90 -8.04 12.65 7.19
N HIS A 91 -8.58 13.81 7.57
CA HIS A 91 -7.91 14.76 8.47
C HIS A 91 -7.87 14.21 9.90
N ASP A 92 -8.98 13.69 10.41
CA ASP A 92 -9.04 13.10 11.75
C ASP A 92 -8.10 11.88 11.90
N ALA A 93 -8.03 11.02 10.89
CA ALA A 93 -7.07 9.91 10.87
C ALA A 93 -5.60 10.39 10.86
N ALA A 94 -5.31 11.53 10.23
CA ALA A 94 -3.98 12.12 10.25
C ALA A 94 -3.61 12.71 11.62
N VAL A 95 -4.59 13.27 12.34
CA VAL A 95 -4.41 13.83 13.69
C VAL A 95 -4.24 12.71 14.74
N ARG A 96 -4.97 11.60 14.60
CA ARG A 96 -4.93 10.48 15.56
C ARG A 96 -3.63 9.67 15.51
N GLY A 97 -2.84 9.85 14.45
CA GLY A 97 -1.69 9.01 14.14
C GLY A 97 -2.13 7.70 13.49
N TYR A 98 -1.37 7.27 12.48
CA TYR A 98 -1.62 5.98 11.85
C TYR A 98 -1.14 4.84 12.75
N PRO A 99 -1.84 3.70 12.81
CA PRO A 99 -1.33 2.53 13.49
C PRO A 99 0.04 2.15 12.91
N GLN A 100 1.02 1.92 13.79
CA GLN A 100 2.40 1.65 13.36
C GLN A 100 2.62 0.16 13.04
N THR A 101 1.74 -0.71 13.53
CA THR A 101 1.81 -2.17 13.31
C THR A 101 0.45 -2.73 12.93
N PHE A 102 0.44 -3.87 12.24
CA PHE A 102 -0.81 -4.56 11.90
C PHE A 102 -1.60 -4.96 13.15
N SER A 103 -0.91 -5.35 14.23
CA SER A 103 -1.56 -5.66 15.51
C SER A 103 -2.26 -4.44 16.10
N ALA A 104 -1.59 -3.26 16.09
CA ALA A 104 -2.19 -2.01 16.53
C ALA A 104 -3.37 -1.59 15.65
N PHE A 105 -3.28 -1.80 14.33
CA PHE A 105 -4.39 -1.61 13.41
C PHE A 105 -5.58 -2.49 13.82
N MET A 106 -5.40 -3.80 13.97
CA MET A 106 -6.49 -4.70 14.35
C MET A 106 -7.12 -4.38 15.72
N ALA A 107 -6.35 -3.82 16.65
CA ALA A 107 -6.82 -3.49 17.99
C ALA A 107 -7.53 -2.13 18.09
N MET A 108 -7.15 -1.16 17.26
CA MET A 108 -7.54 0.25 17.44
C MET A 108 -8.20 0.89 16.21
N ALA A 109 -8.16 0.22 15.05
CA ALA A 109 -8.73 0.75 13.83
C ALA A 109 -10.25 0.85 13.91
N HIS A 110 -10.75 1.96 13.41
CA HIS A 110 -12.16 2.10 13.09
C HIS A 110 -12.48 1.43 11.75
N HIS A 111 -13.77 1.16 11.53
CA HIS A 111 -14.33 0.54 10.32
C HIS A 111 -13.78 1.09 8.99
N ASN A 112 -13.48 2.39 8.93
CA ASN A 112 -13.02 3.09 7.72
C ASN A 112 -11.50 3.29 7.65
N ASP A 113 -10.78 2.95 8.72
CA ASP A 113 -9.33 3.00 8.74
C ASP A 113 -8.77 1.91 7.82
N GLU A 114 -7.67 2.23 7.16
CA GLU A 114 -7.10 1.37 6.15
C GLU A 114 -5.73 0.88 6.52
N TRP A 115 -5.47 -0.34 6.09
CA TRP A 115 -4.16 -0.97 6.15
C TRP A 115 -3.72 -1.45 4.78
N LEU A 116 -2.41 -1.56 4.58
CA LEU A 116 -1.85 -2.08 3.35
C LEU A 116 -1.84 -3.61 3.42
N PHE A 117 -2.53 -4.26 2.49
CA PHE A 117 -2.59 -5.71 2.38
C PHE A 117 -1.96 -6.19 1.08
N THR A 118 -1.43 -7.41 1.11
CA THR A 118 -1.09 -8.18 -0.08
C THR A 118 -2.11 -9.30 -0.25
N GLN A 119 -2.64 -9.44 -1.45
CA GLN A 119 -3.52 -10.55 -1.80
C GLN A 119 -2.68 -11.73 -2.28
N VAL A 120 -2.71 -12.84 -1.53
CA VAL A 120 -1.87 -14.03 -1.79
C VAL A 120 -2.73 -15.22 -2.23
N GLY A 121 -2.17 -16.02 -3.14
CA GLY A 121 -2.79 -17.24 -3.65
C GLY A 121 -3.93 -16.99 -4.65
N LYS A 122 -4.50 -18.09 -5.16
CA LYS A 122 -5.61 -18.04 -6.14
C LYS A 122 -6.87 -17.39 -5.58
N GLU A 123 -7.05 -17.46 -4.26
CA GLU A 123 -8.20 -16.93 -3.55
C GLU A 123 -8.04 -15.47 -3.13
N ARG A 124 -6.89 -14.85 -3.44
CA ARG A 124 -6.58 -13.46 -3.09
C ARG A 124 -6.78 -13.17 -1.60
N ARG A 125 -6.36 -14.13 -0.75
CA ARG A 125 -6.47 -13.98 0.70
C ARG A 125 -5.64 -12.75 1.14
N PRO A 126 -6.22 -11.83 1.91
CA PRO A 126 -5.54 -10.62 2.31
C PRO A 126 -4.66 -10.94 3.51
N VAL A 127 -3.37 -10.67 3.37
CA VAL A 127 -2.38 -10.76 4.43
C VAL A 127 -1.71 -9.42 4.62
N ASP A 128 -1.32 -9.13 5.86
CA ASP A 128 -0.54 -7.95 6.21
C ASP A 128 0.65 -7.82 5.26
N PHE A 129 0.80 -6.63 4.66
CA PHE A 129 1.84 -6.37 3.67
C PHE A 129 3.25 -6.66 4.19
N PHE A 130 3.54 -6.24 5.43
CA PHE A 130 4.88 -6.40 6.01
C PHE A 130 5.20 -7.85 6.36
N THR A 131 4.21 -8.59 6.86
CA THR A 131 4.32 -10.04 7.06
C THR A 131 4.59 -10.73 5.74
N ALA A 132 3.80 -10.41 4.71
CA ALA A 132 3.96 -11.03 3.41
C ALA A 132 5.36 -10.73 2.82
N LEU A 133 6.01 -9.59 3.14
CA LEU A 133 7.38 -9.28 2.68
C LEU A 133 8.42 -10.31 3.10
N GLN A 134 8.13 -11.17 4.07
CA GLN A 134 9.01 -12.28 4.45
C GLN A 134 9.14 -13.32 3.34
N ASP A 135 8.08 -13.52 2.56
CA ASP A 135 7.99 -14.65 1.62
C ASP A 135 8.20 -14.26 0.14
N VAL A 136 7.88 -13.01 -0.22
CA VAL A 136 7.91 -12.55 -1.62
C VAL A 136 8.55 -11.15 -1.75
N PRO A 137 9.59 -10.95 -2.59
CA PRO A 137 10.17 -9.63 -2.82
C PRO A 137 9.16 -8.64 -3.40
N LEU A 138 9.32 -7.35 -3.06
CA LEU A 138 8.40 -6.29 -3.49
C LEU A 138 8.28 -6.16 -5.03
N SER A 139 9.33 -6.52 -5.76
CA SER A 139 9.38 -6.53 -7.24
C SER A 139 8.50 -7.60 -7.91
N GLN A 140 8.10 -8.64 -7.16
CA GLN A 140 7.31 -9.76 -7.67
C GLN A 140 5.88 -9.78 -7.11
N ARG A 141 5.48 -8.72 -6.39
CA ARG A 141 4.16 -8.64 -5.80
C ARG A 141 3.11 -8.21 -6.82
N HIS A 142 2.08 -9.01 -6.90
CA HIS A 142 0.82 -8.67 -7.54
C HIS A 142 -0.27 -8.59 -6.46
N GLY A 143 -1.22 -7.67 -6.61
CA GLY A 143 -2.38 -7.59 -5.71
C GLY A 143 -2.13 -6.91 -4.36
N VAL A 144 -1.27 -5.88 -4.31
CA VAL A 144 -1.20 -5.01 -3.13
C VAL A 144 -2.34 -4.00 -3.17
N ALA A 145 -3.09 -3.91 -2.09
CA ALA A 145 -4.23 -3.00 -1.99
C ALA A 145 -4.36 -2.47 -0.57
N TRP A 146 -4.76 -1.21 -0.46
CA TRP A 146 -5.27 -0.69 0.79
C TRP A 146 -6.70 -1.18 0.98
N MET A 147 -6.99 -1.74 2.14
CA MET A 147 -8.33 -2.20 2.48
C MET A 147 -8.74 -1.61 3.82
N THR A 148 -10.02 -1.26 3.94
CA THR A 148 -10.60 -0.89 5.23
C THR A 148 -10.68 -2.11 6.14
N LEU A 149 -10.79 -1.88 7.45
CA LEU A 149 -11.02 -2.97 8.40
C LEU A 149 -12.27 -3.80 8.03
N ASP A 150 -13.37 -3.14 7.66
CA ASP A 150 -14.60 -3.83 7.24
C ASP A 150 -14.41 -4.67 5.98
N ALA A 151 -13.75 -4.12 4.95
CA ALA A 151 -13.48 -4.85 3.73
C ALA A 151 -12.57 -6.07 3.97
N TYR A 152 -11.64 -5.96 4.92
CA TYR A 152 -10.80 -7.06 5.36
C TYR A 152 -11.60 -8.15 6.07
N THR A 153 -12.45 -7.79 7.04
CA THR A 153 -13.27 -8.76 7.79
C THR A 153 -14.28 -9.47 6.89
N ASP A 154 -14.93 -8.74 5.98
CA ASP A 154 -15.88 -9.31 5.01
C ASP A 154 -15.21 -10.34 4.10
N LEU A 155 -13.98 -10.03 3.64
CA LEU A 155 -13.27 -10.90 2.74
C LEU A 155 -12.72 -12.14 3.46
N LEU A 156 -12.34 -12.03 4.73
CA LEU A 156 -12.02 -13.19 5.56
C LEU A 156 -13.23 -14.10 5.77
N GLY A 157 -14.42 -13.54 6.04
CA GLY A 157 -15.65 -14.33 6.15
C GLY A 157 -15.96 -15.11 4.87
N LYS A 158 -15.85 -14.45 3.71
CA LYS A 158 -16.07 -15.08 2.39
C LYS A 158 -15.05 -16.16 2.04
N VAL A 159 -13.80 -16.03 2.52
CA VAL A 159 -12.77 -17.06 2.33
C VAL A 159 -13.02 -18.24 3.27
N ALA A 160 -13.48 -18.00 4.51
CA ALA A 160 -13.82 -19.05 5.46
C ALA A 160 -15.07 -19.85 5.06
N ASP A 161 -16.04 -19.21 4.41
CA ASP A 161 -17.31 -19.83 3.98
C ASP A 161 -17.23 -20.58 2.64
N ARG A 162 -16.06 -20.65 2.00
CA ARG A 162 -15.90 -21.47 0.78
C ARG A 162 -15.71 -22.94 1.15
N PRO A 163 -16.60 -23.84 0.69
CA PRO A 163 -16.38 -25.26 0.89
C PRO A 163 -15.09 -25.68 0.16
N GLU A 164 -14.21 -26.39 0.85
CA GLU A 164 -13.11 -27.11 0.22
C GLU A 164 -13.71 -28.01 -0.86
N VAL A 165 -13.55 -27.63 -2.12
CA VAL A 165 -13.80 -28.56 -3.22
C VAL A 165 -12.69 -29.60 -3.09
N GLN A 166 -13.01 -30.72 -2.43
CA GLN A 166 -12.20 -31.92 -2.51
C GLN A 166 -12.07 -32.25 -3.99
N ASP A 167 -10.87 -32.09 -4.54
CA ASP A 167 -10.48 -32.67 -5.83
C ASP A 167 -10.53 -34.19 -5.67
N GLY A 168 -11.74 -34.72 -5.76
CA GLY A 168 -12.02 -36.13 -5.85
C GLY A 168 -11.56 -36.63 -7.22
N GLU A 169 -10.59 -37.53 -7.16
CA GLU A 169 -10.20 -38.48 -8.20
C GLU A 169 -11.16 -38.57 -9.40
N ARG A 170 -10.65 -38.21 -10.58
CA ARG A 170 -11.03 -38.92 -11.80
C ARG A 170 -9.80 -39.52 -12.44
N LYS A 171 -9.34 -40.62 -11.84
CA LYS A 171 -8.77 -41.73 -12.61
C LYS A 171 -9.93 -42.55 -13.15
N SER A 172 -10.16 -42.45 -14.46
CA SER A 172 -10.58 -43.57 -15.33
C SER A 172 -10.57 -43.09 -16.77
#